data_AF-A0A925X8Q4-F1
#
_entry.id   AF-A0A925X8Q4-F1
#
_cell.length_a   1.000
_cell.length_b   1.000
_cell.length_c   1.000
_cell.angle_alpha   90.00
_cell.angle_beta   90.00
_cell.angle_gamma   90.00
#
_symmetry.space_group_name_H-M   'P 1'
#
loop_
_entity.id
_entity.type
_entity.pdbx_description
1 polymer ?
#
loop_
_entity_poly.entity_id
_entity_poly.type
_entity_poly.pdbx_seq_one_letter_code
_entity_poly.pdbx_strand_id
1 'polypeptide(L)'
;ESLLLFADKFQKTGYEKVLLTKLGEGITAKENLLEMKATLLMREDKLAEAEAILSKLTTKPVEVEGVANESRIKDCIACYEESKLRFTKLQLIQQIAQLKQQANQADKNKAALANYQLGNIYYNTTYFGFAWKALDYFRPYSYTAKDAEYFDGSRALAFYKQAITLAKQAGNKELAAQSYFMAAKCEQNTYYLKMRNDSWDYLEPSYAPENRRYFTQLKQEFSGTAFYKQALGECFYLNSFAKR
;
A
#
# COMPACT_ATOMS: atom_id res chain seq x y z
N GLU A 1 -9.44 -21.34 -11.93
CA GLU A 1 -9.93 -22.70 -11.57
C GLU A 1 -9.08 -23.82 -12.16
N SER A 2 -8.61 -23.69 -13.41
CA SER A 2 -7.79 -24.71 -14.08
C SER A 2 -6.52 -25.15 -13.34
N LEU A 3 -5.83 -24.23 -12.64
CA LEU A 3 -4.64 -24.58 -11.83
C LEU A 3 -4.95 -25.39 -10.57
N LEU A 4 -6.12 -25.17 -9.95
CA LEU A 4 -6.53 -25.95 -8.78
C LEU A 4 -6.92 -27.38 -9.19
N LEU A 5 -7.63 -27.52 -10.32
CA LEU A 5 -7.92 -28.82 -10.92
C LEU A 5 -6.64 -29.57 -11.32
N PHE A 6 -5.62 -28.84 -11.81
CA PHE A 6 -4.31 -29.41 -12.11
C PHE A 6 -3.62 -29.98 -10.87
N ALA A 7 -3.66 -29.28 -9.73
CA ALA A 7 -3.09 -29.78 -8.48
C ALA A 7 -3.75 -31.10 -8.02
N ASP A 8 -5.06 -31.21 -8.19
CA ASP A 8 -5.88 -32.38 -7.79
C ASP A 8 -5.84 -33.55 -8.80
N LYS A 9 -5.18 -33.40 -9.96
CA LYS A 9 -5.14 -34.42 -11.02
C LYS A 9 -4.61 -35.77 -10.51
N PHE A 10 -5.40 -36.85 -10.64
CA PHE A 10 -5.01 -38.17 -10.12
C PHE A 10 -3.77 -38.76 -10.82
N GLN A 11 -3.76 -38.76 -12.16
CA GLN A 11 -2.61 -39.24 -12.95
C GLN A 11 -1.75 -38.07 -13.44
N LYS A 12 -0.55 -37.95 -12.87
CA LYS A 12 0.42 -36.89 -13.17
C LYS A 12 1.58 -37.43 -13.99
N THR A 13 1.96 -36.72 -15.06
CA THR A 13 3.19 -37.00 -15.82
C THR A 13 4.44 -36.74 -14.98
N GLY A 14 5.61 -37.19 -15.44
CA GLY A 14 6.88 -36.91 -14.77
C GLY A 14 7.15 -35.41 -14.60
N TYR A 15 6.87 -34.62 -15.63
CA TYR A 15 7.00 -33.16 -15.61
C TYR A 15 6.03 -32.51 -14.60
N GLU A 16 4.77 -32.94 -14.58
CA GLU A 16 3.75 -32.39 -13.66
C GLU A 16 4.09 -32.65 -12.20
N LYS A 17 4.70 -33.81 -11.89
CA LYS A 17 5.20 -34.12 -10.54
C LYS A 17 6.30 -33.15 -10.13
N VAL A 18 7.31 -32.93 -10.99
CA VAL A 18 8.41 -31.99 -10.72
C VAL A 18 7.87 -30.57 -10.50
N LEU A 19 6.94 -30.13 -11.34
CA LEU A 19 6.34 -28.80 -11.22
C LEU A 19 5.58 -28.63 -9.90
N LEU A 20 4.76 -29.61 -9.51
CA LEU A 20 4.00 -29.55 -8.26
C LEU A 20 4.89 -29.70 -7.03
N THR A 21 6.00 -30.44 -7.11
CA THR A 21 7.01 -30.45 -6.04
C THR A 21 7.61 -29.06 -5.86
N LYS A 22 8.03 -28.39 -6.95
CA LYS A 22 8.55 -27.02 -6.89
C LYS A 22 7.52 -26.00 -6.38
N LEU A 23 6.26 -26.15 -6.79
CA LEU A 23 5.16 -25.32 -6.29
C LEU A 23 4.80 -25.62 -4.83
N GLY A 24 5.15 -26.78 -4.32
CA GLY A 24 4.86 -27.24 -2.95
C GLY A 24 6.09 -27.31 -2.04
N GLU A 25 7.17 -26.60 -2.35
CA GLU A 25 8.31 -26.57 -1.42
C GLU A 25 7.88 -25.91 -0.10
N GLY A 26 7.75 -26.73 0.95
CA GLY A 26 7.32 -26.33 2.30
C GLY A 26 5.83 -26.38 2.59
N ILE A 27 4.96 -26.58 1.59
CA ILE A 27 3.47 -26.62 1.70
C ILE A 27 2.84 -27.50 0.61
N THR A 28 1.54 -27.79 0.63
CA THR A 28 0.94 -28.46 -0.54
C THR A 28 0.87 -27.49 -1.73
N ALA A 29 1.14 -27.98 -2.94
CA ALA A 29 1.03 -27.14 -4.16
C ALA A 29 -0.37 -26.51 -4.30
N LYS A 30 -1.41 -27.21 -3.82
CA LYS A 30 -2.78 -26.71 -3.79
C LYS A 30 -2.94 -25.52 -2.85
N GLU A 31 -2.41 -25.59 -1.64
CA GLU A 31 -2.46 -24.47 -0.70
C GLU A 31 -1.66 -23.27 -1.21
N ASN A 32 -0.51 -23.49 -1.87
CA ASN A 32 0.23 -22.40 -2.51
C ASN A 32 -0.63 -21.68 -3.57
N LEU A 33 -1.28 -22.46 -4.45
CA LEU A 33 -2.15 -21.90 -5.49
C LEU A 33 -3.38 -21.19 -4.89
N LEU A 34 -3.91 -21.67 -3.77
CA LEU A 34 -5.00 -21.00 -3.06
C LEU A 34 -4.54 -19.68 -2.42
N GLU A 35 -3.35 -19.65 -1.84
CA GLU A 35 -2.73 -18.46 -1.27
C GLU A 35 -2.45 -17.39 -2.35
N MET A 36 -1.94 -17.81 -3.51
CA MET A 36 -1.81 -16.95 -4.70
C MET A 36 -3.16 -16.42 -5.18
N LYS A 37 -4.20 -17.28 -5.25
CA LYS A 37 -5.56 -16.85 -5.61
C LYS A 37 -6.09 -15.80 -4.63
N ALA A 38 -5.93 -16.01 -3.33
CA ALA A 38 -6.35 -15.04 -2.32
C ALA A 38 -5.60 -13.70 -2.49
N THR A 39 -4.31 -13.72 -2.79
CA THR A 39 -3.52 -12.51 -3.04
C THR A 39 -4.03 -11.72 -4.25
N LEU A 40 -4.39 -12.40 -5.34
CA LEU A 40 -5.00 -11.74 -6.51
C LEU A 40 -6.36 -11.11 -6.15
N LEU A 41 -7.19 -11.81 -5.39
CA LEU A 41 -8.46 -11.27 -4.89
C LEU A 41 -8.25 -10.03 -4.01
N MET A 42 -7.21 -10.00 -3.18
CA MET A 42 -6.86 -8.82 -2.39
C MET A 42 -6.50 -7.61 -3.26
N ARG A 43 -5.75 -7.80 -4.36
CA ARG A 43 -5.42 -6.73 -5.32
C ARG A 43 -6.69 -6.12 -5.92
N GLU A 44 -7.65 -6.97 -6.26
CA GLU A 44 -8.98 -6.59 -6.78
C GLU A 44 -9.95 -6.05 -5.71
N ASP A 45 -9.53 -5.91 -4.45
CA ASP A 45 -10.36 -5.51 -3.30
C ASP A 45 -11.52 -6.48 -2.98
N LYS A 46 -11.46 -7.73 -3.46
CA LYS A 46 -12.39 -8.82 -3.15
C LYS A 46 -12.04 -9.51 -1.83
N LEU A 47 -12.01 -8.71 -0.76
CA LEU A 47 -11.45 -9.10 0.53
C LEU A 47 -12.19 -10.27 1.21
N ALA A 48 -13.52 -10.32 1.12
CA ALA A 48 -14.32 -11.40 1.71
C ALA A 48 -14.04 -12.76 1.06
N GLU A 49 -13.86 -12.78 -0.27
CA GLU A 49 -13.49 -13.99 -1.00
C GLU A 49 -12.06 -14.45 -0.66
N ALA A 50 -11.13 -13.49 -0.52
CA ALA A 50 -9.76 -13.77 -0.10
C ALA A 50 -9.71 -14.34 1.33
N GLU A 51 -10.46 -13.76 2.27
CA GLU A 51 -10.57 -14.23 3.66
C GLU A 51 -11.15 -15.65 3.74
N ALA A 52 -12.20 -15.93 2.95
CA ALA A 52 -12.80 -17.25 2.88
C ALA A 52 -11.84 -18.35 2.41
N ILE A 53 -10.81 -17.99 1.63
CA ILE A 53 -9.73 -18.89 1.23
C ILE A 53 -8.67 -19.00 2.32
N LEU A 54 -8.11 -17.86 2.76
CA LEU A 54 -6.98 -17.83 3.71
C LEU A 54 -7.33 -18.43 5.07
N SER A 55 -8.57 -18.27 5.54
CA SER A 55 -9.06 -18.86 6.80
C SER A 55 -9.10 -20.40 6.79
N LYS A 56 -9.04 -21.03 5.62
CA LYS A 56 -9.12 -22.49 5.46
C LYS A 56 -7.77 -23.14 5.16
N LEU A 57 -6.71 -22.35 4.98
CA LEU A 57 -5.37 -22.89 4.76
C LEU A 57 -4.85 -23.50 6.06
N THR A 58 -4.22 -24.67 5.97
CA THR A 58 -3.63 -25.36 7.13
C THR A 58 -2.15 -25.04 7.31
N THR A 59 -1.52 -24.54 6.25
CA THR A 59 -0.12 -24.14 6.23
C THR A 59 0.13 -22.91 7.07
N LYS A 60 1.31 -22.84 7.69
CA LYS A 60 1.75 -21.65 8.42
C LYS A 60 1.68 -20.43 7.48
N PRO A 61 0.95 -19.36 7.85
CA PRO A 61 0.81 -18.20 6.98
C PRO A 61 2.15 -17.48 6.82
N VAL A 62 2.35 -16.90 5.63
CA VAL A 62 3.48 -16.00 5.38
C VAL A 62 3.25 -14.72 6.17
N GLU A 63 4.26 -14.34 6.95
CA GLU A 63 4.29 -13.09 7.68
C GLU A 63 4.98 -12.00 6.86
N VAL A 64 4.45 -10.79 6.97
CA VAL A 64 5.00 -9.56 6.38
C VAL A 64 5.45 -8.66 7.52
N GLU A 65 6.61 -8.05 7.36
CA GLU A 65 7.21 -7.20 8.38
C GLU A 65 6.52 -5.84 8.52
N GLY A 66 6.35 -5.38 9.76
CA GLY A 66 5.87 -4.02 10.07
C GLY A 66 4.39 -3.93 10.47
N VAL A 67 3.84 -2.71 10.29
CA VAL A 67 2.47 -2.34 10.67
C VAL A 67 1.84 -1.58 9.52
N ALA A 68 1.03 -2.26 8.70
CA ALA A 68 0.61 -1.76 7.39
C ALA A 68 -0.14 -0.41 7.42
N ASN A 69 -0.80 -0.04 8.52
CA ASN A 69 -1.57 1.19 8.62
C ASN A 69 -0.79 2.41 9.16
N GLU A 70 0.53 2.29 9.35
CA GLU A 70 1.39 3.40 9.74
C GLU A 70 1.89 4.21 8.55
N SER A 71 1.96 5.53 8.72
CA SER A 71 2.62 6.43 7.78
C SER A 71 4.07 6.69 8.16
N ARG A 72 4.94 6.90 7.18
CA ARG A 72 6.28 7.45 7.40
C ARG A 72 6.51 8.70 6.56
N ILE A 73 7.22 9.66 7.14
CA ILE A 73 7.67 10.86 6.42
C ILE A 73 8.72 10.45 5.37
N LYS A 74 9.68 9.62 5.76
CA LYS A 74 10.69 9.02 4.88
C LYS A 74 10.28 7.60 4.51
N ASP A 75 10.04 7.36 3.22
CA ASP A 75 9.84 6.01 2.74
C ASP A 75 11.12 5.20 2.88
N CYS A 76 10.99 4.00 3.44
CA CYS A 76 12.10 3.08 3.57
C CYS A 76 11.58 1.64 3.58
N ILE A 77 11.86 0.94 2.49
CA ILE A 77 11.39 -0.44 2.29
C ILE A 77 12.21 -1.40 3.15
N ALA A 78 13.54 -1.24 3.17
CA ALA A 78 14.43 -2.09 3.96
C ALA A 78 14.31 -1.86 5.48
N CYS A 79 13.88 -0.67 5.92
CA CYS A 79 13.83 -0.34 7.35
C CYS A 79 12.80 -1.15 8.15
N TYR A 80 11.88 -1.87 7.50
CA TYR A 80 10.94 -2.74 8.20
C TYR A 80 11.41 -4.19 8.29
N GLU A 81 12.46 -4.60 7.56
CA GLU A 81 13.01 -5.96 7.67
C GLU A 81 13.49 -6.23 9.11
N GLU A 82 13.95 -5.19 9.80
CA GLU A 82 14.37 -5.22 11.21
C GLU A 82 13.22 -5.04 12.22
N SER A 83 11.99 -4.77 11.77
CA SER A 83 10.84 -4.65 12.67
C SER A 83 10.67 -5.96 13.44
N LYS A 84 10.22 -5.90 14.69
CA LYS A 84 9.77 -7.11 15.43
C LYS A 84 8.29 -7.40 15.21
N LEU A 85 7.55 -6.44 14.65
CA LEU A 85 6.13 -6.58 14.37
C LEU A 85 5.94 -7.28 13.02
N ARG A 86 4.97 -8.17 12.97
CA ARG A 86 4.65 -9.01 11.82
C ARG A 86 3.13 -9.08 11.69
N PHE A 87 2.64 -9.18 10.47
CA PHE A 87 1.24 -9.46 10.19
C PHE A 87 1.10 -10.47 9.04
N THR A 88 -0.03 -11.16 9.00
CA THR A 88 -0.39 -12.08 7.91
C THR A 88 -1.38 -11.42 6.96
N LYS A 89 -1.50 -11.92 5.73
CA LYS A 89 -2.51 -11.45 4.77
C LYS A 89 -3.94 -11.54 5.34
N LEU A 90 -4.24 -12.58 6.11
CA LEU A 90 -5.53 -12.73 6.80
C LEU A 90 -5.76 -11.61 7.82
N GLN A 91 -4.77 -11.32 8.68
CA GLN A 91 -4.86 -10.21 9.64
C GLN A 91 -5.00 -8.86 8.93
N LEU A 92 -4.31 -8.66 7.80
CA LEU A 92 -4.44 -7.44 7.01
C LEU A 92 -5.86 -7.28 6.45
N ILE A 93 -6.45 -8.34 5.90
CA ILE A 93 -7.84 -8.32 5.41
C ILE A 93 -8.81 -7.95 6.53
N GLN A 94 -8.67 -8.59 7.69
CA GLN A 94 -9.52 -8.33 8.85
C GLN A 94 -9.38 -6.88 9.34
N GLN A 95 -8.15 -6.36 9.36
CA GLN A 95 -7.89 -4.95 9.69
C GLN A 95 -8.54 -4.00 8.67
N ILE A 96 -8.43 -4.28 7.37
CA ILE A 96 -9.08 -3.47 6.33
C ILE A 96 -10.60 -3.50 6.49
N ALA A 97 -11.20 -4.67 6.74
CA ALA A 97 -12.63 -4.81 6.95
C ALA A 97 -13.11 -3.99 8.16
N GLN A 98 -12.39 -4.09 9.28
CA GLN A 98 -12.68 -3.30 10.49
C GLN A 98 -12.58 -1.79 10.22
N LEU A 99 -11.53 -1.34 9.54
CA LEU A 99 -11.35 0.07 9.20
C LEU A 99 -12.42 0.57 8.23
N LYS A 100 -12.83 -0.24 7.25
CA LYS A 100 -13.94 0.12 6.34
C LYS A 100 -15.26 0.31 7.11
N GLN A 101 -15.51 -0.48 8.15
CA GLN A 101 -16.66 -0.25 9.03
C GLN A 101 -16.53 1.06 9.83
N GLN A 102 -15.35 1.33 10.40
CA GLN A 102 -15.07 2.55 11.16
C GLN A 102 -15.14 3.82 10.30
N ALA A 103 -14.72 3.74 9.03
CA ALA A 103 -14.78 4.83 8.07
C ALA A 103 -16.21 5.32 7.78
N ASN A 104 -17.24 4.49 8.05
CA ASN A 104 -18.65 4.81 7.86
C ASN A 104 -19.36 5.28 9.14
N GLN A 105 -18.63 5.43 10.25
CA GLN A 105 -19.22 5.87 11.51
C GLN A 105 -19.58 7.36 11.50
N ALA A 106 -20.57 7.74 12.34
CA ALA A 106 -21.02 9.12 12.45
C ALA A 106 -19.96 10.07 13.04
N ASP A 107 -19.11 9.57 13.93
CA ASP A 107 -18.00 10.31 14.51
C ASP A 107 -16.96 10.63 13.42
N LYS A 108 -16.92 11.90 13.01
CA LYS A 108 -16.07 12.37 11.93
C LYS A 108 -14.58 12.23 12.23
N ASN A 109 -14.17 12.34 13.49
CA ASN A 109 -12.76 12.20 13.84
C ASN A 109 -12.31 10.73 13.74
N LYS A 110 -13.13 9.80 14.23
CA LYS A 110 -12.88 8.35 14.06
C LYS A 110 -12.93 7.93 12.61
N ALA A 111 -13.93 8.40 11.87
CA ALA A 111 -14.05 8.12 10.44
C ALA A 111 -12.85 8.67 9.64
N ALA A 112 -12.36 9.87 9.99
CA ALA A 112 -11.16 10.45 9.38
C ALA A 112 -9.92 9.58 9.64
N LEU A 113 -9.72 9.14 10.89
CA LEU A 113 -8.57 8.31 11.27
C LEU A 113 -8.62 6.95 10.56
N ALA A 114 -9.80 6.34 10.48
CA ALA A 114 -9.98 5.08 9.75
C ALA A 114 -9.66 5.22 8.26
N ASN A 115 -10.11 6.30 7.61
CA ASN A 115 -9.76 6.60 6.23
C ASN A 115 -8.25 6.85 6.06
N TYR A 116 -7.61 7.56 7.00
CA TYR A 116 -6.17 7.77 6.96
C TYR A 116 -5.39 6.46 7.05
N GLN A 117 -5.79 5.57 7.97
CA GLN A 117 -5.19 4.26 8.14
C GLN A 117 -5.42 3.34 6.94
N LEU A 118 -6.60 3.38 6.31
CA LEU A 118 -6.86 2.69 5.04
C LEU A 118 -5.94 3.21 3.94
N GLY A 119 -5.79 4.53 3.83
CA GLY A 119 -4.84 5.15 2.91
C GLY A 119 -3.42 4.62 3.11
N ASN A 120 -2.96 4.54 4.36
CA ASN A 120 -1.63 4.00 4.69
C ASN A 120 -1.48 2.53 4.31
N ILE A 121 -2.49 1.69 4.58
CA ILE A 121 -2.46 0.28 4.15
C ILE A 121 -2.27 0.20 2.64
N TYR A 122 -3.14 0.87 1.87
CA TYR A 122 -3.06 0.80 0.41
C TYR A 122 -1.81 1.45 -0.17
N TYR A 123 -1.25 2.47 0.48
CA TYR A 123 0.05 3.03 0.09
C TYR A 123 1.18 2.04 0.36
N ASN A 124 1.19 1.46 1.57
CA ASN A 124 2.27 0.59 2.02
C ASN A 124 2.33 -0.74 1.28
N THR A 125 1.22 -1.18 0.66
CA THR A 125 1.19 -2.36 -0.20
C THR A 125 1.52 -2.07 -1.66
N THR A 126 1.74 -0.80 -2.05
CA THR A 126 2.29 -0.46 -3.37
C THR A 126 3.80 -0.74 -3.45
N TYR A 127 4.37 -0.60 -4.63
CA TYR A 127 5.81 -0.65 -4.88
C TYR A 127 6.64 0.30 -3.99
N PHE A 128 6.06 1.43 -3.58
CA PHE A 128 6.73 2.46 -2.78
C PHE A 128 6.72 2.15 -1.28
N GLY A 129 5.83 1.26 -0.86
CA GLY A 129 5.60 0.89 0.52
C GLY A 129 6.45 -0.30 0.97
N PHE A 130 6.61 -0.44 2.28
CA PHE A 130 7.37 -1.57 2.86
C PHE A 130 6.57 -2.88 2.87
N ALA A 131 5.24 -2.80 2.91
CA ALA A 131 4.33 -3.93 2.98
C ALA A 131 3.97 -4.50 1.60
N TRP A 132 4.75 -4.18 0.56
CA TRP A 132 4.52 -4.65 -0.82
C TRP A 132 4.40 -6.17 -0.92
N LYS A 133 5.15 -6.92 -0.08
CA LYS A 133 5.11 -8.40 0.00
C LYS A 133 3.72 -8.95 0.38
N ALA A 134 2.85 -8.13 0.96
CA ALA A 134 1.48 -8.54 1.27
C ALA A 134 0.64 -8.74 0.00
N LEU A 135 0.95 -8.02 -1.08
CA LEU A 135 0.24 -8.13 -2.35
C LEU A 135 1.10 -8.69 -3.47
N ASP A 136 2.41 -8.84 -3.32
CA ASP A 136 3.28 -9.32 -4.40
C ASP A 136 4.39 -10.25 -3.94
N TYR A 137 4.87 -11.09 -4.86
CA TYR A 137 5.94 -12.07 -4.60
C TYR A 137 7.29 -11.62 -5.17
N PHE A 138 7.30 -10.63 -6.06
CA PHE A 138 8.51 -10.14 -6.67
C PHE A 138 8.46 -8.63 -6.87
N ARG A 139 9.45 -7.92 -6.34
CA ARG A 139 9.60 -6.48 -6.54
C ARG A 139 10.79 -6.21 -7.45
N PRO A 140 10.59 -5.67 -8.67
CA PRO A 140 11.70 -5.39 -9.56
C PRO A 140 12.58 -4.26 -9.00
N TYR A 141 13.91 -4.41 -9.16
CA TYR A 141 14.87 -3.38 -8.78
C TYR A 141 14.77 -2.13 -9.67
N SER A 142 14.36 -2.31 -10.92
CA SER A 142 14.14 -1.22 -11.87
C SER A 142 12.65 -0.91 -11.98
N TYR A 143 12.34 0.38 -12.07
CA TYR A 143 10.98 0.86 -12.35
C TYR A 143 10.47 0.40 -13.74
N THR A 144 11.29 -0.24 -14.58
CA THR A 144 11.02 -0.54 -16.00
C THR A 144 9.92 -1.56 -16.27
N ALA A 145 9.41 -2.26 -15.24
CA ALA A 145 8.28 -3.17 -15.42
C ALA A 145 7.02 -2.37 -15.81
N LYS A 146 6.33 -2.78 -16.88
CA LYS A 146 5.07 -2.18 -17.37
C LYS A 146 3.86 -2.48 -16.48
N ASP A 147 4.09 -3.05 -15.30
CA ASP A 147 3.04 -3.51 -14.40
C ASP A 147 2.47 -2.34 -13.60
N ALA A 148 1.62 -1.55 -14.27
CA ALA A 148 1.04 -0.31 -13.75
C ALA A 148 0.28 -0.49 -12.42
N GLU A 149 -0.28 -1.66 -12.17
CA GLU A 149 -1.09 -1.94 -10.97
C GLU A 149 -0.28 -1.85 -9.66
N TYR A 150 1.01 -2.19 -9.67
CA TYR A 150 1.86 -2.14 -8.47
C TYR A 150 2.26 -0.72 -8.07
N PHE A 151 2.22 0.20 -9.02
CA PHE A 151 2.60 1.59 -8.82
C PHE A 151 1.39 2.50 -8.62
N ASP A 152 0.17 1.97 -8.74
CA ASP A 152 -1.05 2.76 -8.62
C ASP A 152 -1.35 3.16 -7.17
N GLY A 153 -1.12 4.44 -6.87
CA GLY A 153 -1.48 5.05 -5.60
C GLY A 153 -2.91 5.61 -5.54
N SER A 154 -3.73 5.45 -6.58
CA SER A 154 -5.06 6.08 -6.70
C SER A 154 -6.01 5.68 -5.56
N ARG A 155 -5.98 4.40 -5.15
CA ARG A 155 -6.79 3.88 -4.05
C ARG A 155 -6.40 4.53 -2.72
N ALA A 156 -5.11 4.57 -2.42
CA ALA A 156 -4.60 5.25 -1.22
C ALA A 156 -4.98 6.74 -1.22
N LEU A 157 -4.81 7.42 -2.36
CA LEU A 157 -5.19 8.82 -2.54
C LEU A 157 -6.68 9.07 -2.29
N ALA A 158 -7.57 8.19 -2.75
CA ALA A 158 -9.00 8.31 -2.49
C ALA A 158 -9.32 8.31 -0.99
N PHE A 159 -8.70 7.40 -0.23
CA PHE A 159 -8.85 7.34 1.22
C PHE A 159 -8.25 8.57 1.92
N TYR A 160 -7.08 9.06 1.49
CA TYR A 160 -6.52 10.29 2.05
C TYR A 160 -7.40 11.51 1.78
N LYS A 161 -8.05 11.62 0.61
CA LYS A 161 -9.00 12.70 0.31
C LYS A 161 -10.23 12.67 1.22
N GLN A 162 -10.74 11.47 1.52
CA GLN A 162 -11.82 11.30 2.50
C GLN A 162 -11.34 11.68 3.92
N ALA A 163 -10.15 11.22 4.31
CA ALA A 163 -9.55 11.57 5.60
C ALA A 163 -9.38 13.09 5.77
N ILE A 164 -8.87 13.80 4.75
CA ILE A 164 -8.76 15.26 4.73
C ILE A 164 -10.12 15.91 4.97
N THR A 165 -11.14 15.49 4.21
CA THR A 165 -12.48 16.08 4.27
C THR A 165 -13.07 15.92 5.67
N LEU A 166 -13.03 14.71 6.22
CA LEU A 166 -13.58 14.38 7.52
C LEU A 166 -12.78 15.03 8.67
N ALA A 167 -11.44 15.04 8.57
CA ALA A 167 -10.57 15.68 9.57
C ALA A 167 -10.82 17.19 9.64
N LYS A 168 -10.99 17.86 8.49
CA LYS A 168 -11.37 19.29 8.43
C LYS A 168 -12.74 19.53 9.07
N GLN A 169 -13.73 18.69 8.78
CA GLN A 169 -15.07 18.77 9.41
C GLN A 169 -15.00 18.57 10.92
N ALA A 170 -14.12 17.67 11.39
CA ALA A 170 -13.90 17.40 12.81
C ALA A 170 -12.98 18.42 13.51
N GLY A 171 -12.42 19.40 12.79
CA GLY A 171 -11.44 20.36 13.33
C GLY A 171 -10.06 19.75 13.65
N ASN A 172 -9.78 18.52 13.23
CA ASN A 172 -8.51 17.83 13.47
C ASN A 172 -7.45 18.24 12.44
N LYS A 173 -6.75 19.35 12.72
CA LYS A 173 -5.73 19.91 11.81
C LYS A 173 -4.52 19.01 11.62
N GLU A 174 -4.09 18.28 12.64
CA GLU A 174 -2.92 17.38 12.56
C GLU A 174 -3.19 16.22 11.61
N LEU A 175 -4.35 15.57 11.75
CA LEU A 175 -4.73 14.46 10.87
C LEU A 175 -4.95 14.93 9.42
N ALA A 176 -5.51 16.13 9.24
CA ALA A 176 -5.62 16.72 7.90
C ALA A 176 -4.24 16.96 7.29
N ALA A 177 -3.28 17.50 8.05
CA ALA A 177 -1.91 17.74 7.60
C ALA A 177 -1.19 16.43 7.22
N GLN A 178 -1.30 15.40 8.06
CA GLN A 178 -0.79 14.05 7.79
C GLN A 178 -1.36 13.49 6.49
N SER A 179 -2.69 13.60 6.32
CA SER A 179 -3.38 13.09 5.14
C SER A 179 -3.00 13.85 3.87
N TYR A 180 -2.84 15.17 3.93
CA TYR A 180 -2.34 15.98 2.81
C TYR A 180 -0.92 15.58 2.41
N PHE A 181 -0.04 15.33 3.37
CA PHE A 181 1.33 14.90 3.08
C PHE A 181 1.36 13.55 2.38
N MET A 182 0.59 12.57 2.85
CA MET A 182 0.52 11.26 2.19
C MET A 182 -0.16 11.33 0.81
N ALA A 183 -1.18 12.19 0.65
CA ALA A 183 -1.76 12.47 -0.67
C ALA A 183 -0.73 13.08 -1.64
N ALA A 184 0.13 13.99 -1.17
CA ALA A 184 1.20 14.57 -1.96
C ALA A 184 2.27 13.55 -2.37
N LYS A 185 2.52 12.52 -1.56
CA LYS A 185 3.39 11.40 -1.96
C LYS A 185 2.78 10.59 -3.11
N CYS A 186 1.47 10.30 -3.04
CA CYS A 186 0.76 9.63 -4.13
C CYS A 186 0.81 10.44 -5.44
N GLU A 187 0.61 11.76 -5.34
CA GLU A 187 0.70 12.70 -6.48
C GLU A 187 2.09 12.70 -7.11
N GLN A 188 3.15 12.82 -6.31
CA GLN A 188 4.53 12.80 -6.79
C GLN A 188 4.91 11.45 -7.42
N ASN A 189 4.54 10.33 -6.79
CA ASN A 189 4.79 9.00 -7.34
C ASN A 189 4.14 8.85 -8.71
N THR A 190 2.87 9.26 -8.84
CA THR A 190 2.14 9.24 -10.12
C THR A 190 2.85 10.08 -11.18
N TYR A 191 3.33 11.27 -10.80
CA TYR A 191 4.05 12.16 -11.69
C TYR A 191 5.36 11.56 -12.21
N TYR A 192 6.22 11.05 -11.32
CA TYR A 192 7.51 10.46 -11.70
C TYR A 192 7.35 9.22 -12.58
N LEU A 193 6.28 8.44 -12.40
CA LEU A 193 5.97 7.31 -13.27
C LEU A 193 5.62 7.73 -14.71
N LYS A 194 4.94 8.89 -14.88
CA LYS A 194 4.56 9.42 -16.19
C LYS A 194 5.72 10.07 -16.94
N MET A 195 6.62 10.76 -16.24
CA MET A 195 7.79 11.43 -16.85
C MET A 195 8.82 10.46 -17.45
N ARG A 196 8.78 9.18 -17.07
CA ARG A 196 9.79 8.18 -17.41
C ARG A 196 9.93 7.85 -18.91
N ASN A 197 9.25 8.56 -19.80
CA ASN A 197 9.41 8.38 -21.24
C ASN A 197 10.64 9.12 -21.80
N ASP A 198 11.09 10.22 -21.17
CA ASP A 198 12.13 11.08 -21.75
C ASP A 198 13.24 11.35 -20.73
N SER A 199 14.41 10.70 -20.93
CA SER A 199 15.71 11.01 -20.32
C SER A 199 15.79 11.14 -18.79
N TRP A 200 16.61 10.28 -18.16
CA TRP A 200 17.03 10.35 -16.76
C TRP A 200 17.95 11.54 -16.42
N ASP A 201 17.97 12.58 -17.27
CA ASP A 201 18.66 13.82 -16.95
C ASP A 201 17.99 14.40 -15.72
N TYR A 202 18.73 14.35 -14.61
CA TYR A 202 18.44 14.96 -13.32
C TYR A 202 17.05 15.58 -13.28
N LEU A 203 16.06 14.78 -12.87
CA LEU A 203 14.74 15.27 -12.49
C LEU A 203 14.94 16.18 -11.27
N GLU A 204 15.51 17.38 -11.48
CA GLU A 204 15.03 18.61 -10.89
C GLU A 204 13.52 18.43 -10.84
N PRO A 205 12.93 18.23 -9.64
CA PRO A 205 11.54 17.82 -9.53
C PRO A 205 10.71 18.81 -10.30
N SER A 206 10.30 18.49 -11.53
CA SER A 206 9.78 19.53 -12.41
C SER A 206 8.61 20.18 -11.67
N TYR A 207 8.76 21.49 -11.42
CA TYR A 207 8.01 22.24 -10.43
C TYR A 207 6.62 22.60 -10.95
N ALA A 208 6.09 21.76 -11.84
CA ALA A 208 4.79 21.89 -12.43
C ALA A 208 3.73 21.95 -11.31
N PRO A 209 3.05 23.10 -11.12
CA PRO A 209 2.15 23.33 -9.97
C PRO A 209 1.06 22.27 -9.81
N GLU A 210 0.64 21.66 -10.91
CA GLU A 210 -0.38 20.60 -10.95
C GLU A 210 0.05 19.31 -10.24
N ASN A 211 1.36 19.08 -10.04
CA ASN A 211 1.90 17.90 -9.34
C ASN A 211 2.40 18.25 -7.92
N ARG A 212 2.01 19.42 -7.41
CA ARG A 212 2.33 19.92 -6.06
C ARG A 212 1.09 20.43 -5.34
N ARG A 213 -0.10 20.05 -5.81
CA ARG A 213 -1.35 20.57 -5.30
C ARG A 213 -1.47 20.30 -3.80
N TYR A 214 -1.24 19.06 -3.39
CA TYR A 214 -1.39 18.66 -1.98
C TYR A 214 -0.33 19.26 -1.06
N PHE A 215 0.91 19.45 -1.53
CA PHE A 215 1.93 20.22 -0.78
C PHE A 215 1.58 21.70 -0.68
N THR A 216 0.97 22.28 -1.73
CA THR A 216 0.49 23.66 -1.69
C THR A 216 -0.57 23.84 -0.60
N GLN A 217 -1.59 22.98 -0.57
CA GLN A 217 -2.61 23.03 0.47
C GLN A 217 -2.06 22.73 1.87
N LEU A 218 -1.14 21.78 1.99
CA LEU A 218 -0.45 21.48 3.24
C LEU A 218 0.27 22.72 3.81
N LYS A 219 1.03 23.43 2.97
CA LYS A 219 1.75 24.67 3.36
C LYS A 219 0.78 25.80 3.71
N GLN A 220 -0.22 26.03 2.87
CA GLN A 220 -1.13 27.17 3.02
C GLN A 220 -2.07 27.02 4.23
N GLU A 221 -2.65 25.83 4.43
CA GLU A 221 -3.68 25.63 5.44
C GLU A 221 -3.15 25.04 6.76
N PHE A 222 -2.00 24.35 6.73
CA PHE A 222 -1.55 23.53 7.87
C PHE A 222 -0.09 23.74 8.29
N SER A 223 0.58 24.81 7.83
CA SER A 223 1.96 25.12 8.22
C SER A 223 2.17 25.33 9.74
N GLY A 224 1.10 25.65 10.47
CA GLY A 224 1.14 25.78 11.92
C GLY A 224 1.17 24.46 12.71
N THR A 225 0.84 23.33 12.08
CA THR A 225 0.75 22.01 12.72
C THR A 225 2.12 21.49 13.17
N ALA A 226 2.14 20.68 14.22
CA ALA A 226 3.35 19.99 14.67
C ALA A 226 3.86 19.03 13.60
N PHE A 227 2.95 18.28 12.97
CA PHE A 227 3.29 17.38 11.89
C PHE A 227 3.96 18.11 10.71
N TYR A 228 3.44 19.26 10.27
CA TYR A 228 4.06 20.01 9.17
C TYR A 228 5.51 20.39 9.48
N LYS A 229 5.77 20.90 10.70
CA LYS A 229 7.12 21.31 11.12
C LYS A 229 8.08 20.12 11.13
N GLN A 230 7.62 18.96 11.61
CA GLN A 230 8.39 17.72 11.56
C GLN A 230 8.68 17.30 10.11
N ALA A 231 7.63 17.23 9.28
CA ALA A 231 7.76 16.83 7.87
C ALA A 231 8.67 17.78 7.09
N LEU A 232 8.66 19.08 7.40
CA LEU A 232 9.54 20.07 6.78
C LEU A 232 11.02 19.84 7.10
N GLY A 233 11.34 19.35 8.31
CA GLY A 233 12.70 19.01 8.72
C GLY A 233 13.17 17.65 8.18
N GLU A 234 12.26 16.70 7.97
CA GLU A 234 12.59 15.33 7.60
C GLU A 234 12.45 15.02 6.10
N CYS A 235 11.52 15.65 5.39
CA CYS A 235 11.26 15.37 3.98
C CYS A 235 11.96 16.39 3.08
N PHE A 236 13.00 15.94 2.36
CA PHE A 236 13.74 16.77 1.41
C PHE A 236 12.82 17.42 0.36
N TYR A 237 11.86 16.68 -0.19
CA TYR A 237 10.94 17.18 -1.20
C TYR A 237 10.02 18.29 -0.67
N LEU A 238 9.47 18.13 0.54
CA LEU A 238 8.65 19.16 1.17
C LEU A 238 9.49 20.39 1.54
N ASN A 239 10.71 20.18 2.06
CA ASN A 239 11.64 21.26 2.38
C ASN A 239 12.01 22.09 1.14
N SER A 240 12.37 21.42 0.06
CA SER A 240 12.71 22.04 -1.23
C SER A 240 11.51 22.80 -1.81
N PHE A 241 10.30 22.23 -1.72
CA PHE A 241 9.07 22.91 -2.12
C PHE A 241 8.79 24.16 -1.27
N ALA A 242 8.94 24.07 0.05
CA ALA A 242 8.54 25.15 0.97
C ALA A 242 9.49 26.36 0.97
N LYS A 243 10.76 26.18 0.58
CA LYS A 243 11.76 27.26 0.42
C LYS A 243 11.50 28.19 -0.77
N ARG A 244 10.56 27.82 -1.65
CA ARG A 244 10.05 28.65 -2.73
C ARG A 244 8.75 29.33 -2.31
#